data_AF-A0A286XZ64-F1
#
_entry.id   AF-A0A286XZ64-F1
#
_cell.length_a   1.000
_cell.length_b   1.000
_cell.length_c   1.000
_cell.angle_alpha   90.00
_cell.angle_beta   90.00
_cell.angle_gamma   90.00
#
_symmetry.space_group_name_H-M   'P 1'
#
loop_
_entity.id
_entity.type
_entity.pdbx_description
1 polymer ?
#
loop_
_entity_poly.entity_id
_entity_poly.type
_entity_poly.pdbx_seq_one_letter_code
_entity_poly.pdbx_strand_id
1 'polypeptide(L)'
;MAQKPKVEPHVGRLAYLQALVTEFQETESQDAKEQVLANLANFAYDPSNYEYLRQLQVLDLFLDTLSEENESLVEFAIGGLCNLCADRANREHILRAGGVPLITDCLSSPNEETVLSAVTTLMYLSAPGSGLHPELTALPVVQCMLRFSLSANTRLRNLAHIFLEDYCSPAQVAEARSRQAHSALGIPLPRAEAPQQP
;
A
#
# COMPACT_ATOMS: atom_id res chain seq x y z
N MET A 1 22.32 -33.70 15.46
CA MET A 1 22.04 -33.49 14.03
C MET A 1 20.61 -32.99 13.91
N ALA A 2 20.43 -31.69 13.66
CA ALA A 2 19.10 -31.11 13.47
C ALA A 2 18.54 -31.61 12.13
N GLN A 3 17.40 -32.31 12.19
CA GLN A 3 16.69 -32.73 10.99
C GLN A 3 16.14 -31.46 10.33
N LYS A 4 16.58 -31.18 9.09
CA LYS A 4 15.90 -30.20 8.24
C LYS A 4 14.44 -30.67 8.06
N PRO A 5 13.45 -29.78 8.21
CA PRO A 5 12.05 -30.18 8.04
C PRO A 5 11.84 -30.70 6.61
N LYS A 6 11.24 -31.90 6.52
CA LYS A 6 10.76 -32.47 5.26
C LYS A 6 9.61 -31.61 4.78
N VAL A 7 9.81 -30.88 3.69
CA VAL A 7 8.72 -30.21 2.96
C VAL A 7 7.86 -31.32 2.35
N GLU A 8 6.62 -31.47 2.85
CA GLU A 8 5.68 -32.46 2.33
C GLU A 8 5.32 -32.17 0.86
N PRO A 9 5.17 -33.21 0.02
CA PRO A 9 4.91 -33.02 -1.39
C PRO A 9 3.44 -32.64 -1.60
N HIS A 10 3.24 -31.39 -2.01
CA HIS A 10 1.96 -30.74 -2.33
C HIS A 10 1.05 -30.44 -1.13
N VAL A 11 1.53 -29.61 -0.21
CA VAL A 11 0.63 -28.78 0.60
C VAL A 11 -0.29 -28.03 -0.37
N GLY A 12 -1.61 -28.23 -0.25
CA GLY A 12 -2.59 -27.55 -1.09
C GLY A 12 -2.43 -26.03 -0.96
N ARG A 13 -2.72 -25.27 -2.02
CA ARG A 13 -2.51 -23.81 -2.07
C ARG A 13 -3.04 -23.07 -0.84
N LEU A 14 -4.28 -23.36 -0.43
CA LEU A 14 -4.87 -22.77 0.78
C LEU A 14 -4.06 -23.12 2.04
N ALA A 15 -3.66 -24.37 2.20
CA ALA A 15 -2.87 -24.81 3.36
C ALA A 15 -1.48 -24.16 3.40
N TYR A 16 -0.87 -23.91 2.23
CA TYR A 16 0.42 -23.22 2.15
C TYR A 16 0.29 -21.75 2.55
N LEU A 17 -0.73 -21.05 2.02
CA LEU A 17 -1.02 -19.67 2.40
C LEU A 17 -1.37 -19.57 3.90
N GLN A 18 -2.13 -20.52 4.43
CA GLN A 18 -2.45 -20.59 5.86
C GLN A 18 -1.18 -20.78 6.71
N ALA A 19 -0.26 -21.63 6.28
CA ALA A 19 1.01 -21.85 6.99
C ALA A 19 1.84 -20.55 7.06
N LEU A 20 1.86 -19.76 5.99
CA LEU A 20 2.51 -18.45 5.99
C LEU A 20 1.83 -17.47 6.96
N VAL A 21 0.51 -17.38 6.95
CA VAL A 21 -0.23 -16.52 7.91
C VAL A 21 0.08 -16.93 9.36
N THR A 22 0.10 -18.24 9.64
CA THR A 22 0.45 -18.77 10.96
C THR A 22 1.89 -18.44 11.33
N GLU A 23 2.85 -18.61 10.42
CA GLU A 23 4.25 -18.27 10.65
C GLU A 23 4.44 -16.79 10.98
N PHE A 24 3.76 -15.89 10.26
CA PHE A 24 3.80 -14.45 10.54
C PHE A 24 3.31 -14.11 11.96
N GLN A 25 2.26 -14.80 12.41
CA GLN A 25 1.64 -14.57 13.72
C GLN A 25 2.45 -15.16 14.88
N GLU A 26 3.13 -16.29 14.67
CA GLU A 26 3.81 -17.04 15.73
C GLU A 26 5.30 -16.70 15.86
N THR A 27 5.96 -16.25 14.79
CA THR A 27 7.40 -16.00 14.81
C THR A 27 7.77 -14.74 15.58
N GLU A 28 8.84 -14.82 16.38
CA GLU A 28 9.47 -13.67 17.04
C GLU A 28 10.58 -13.03 16.18
N SER A 29 10.97 -13.69 15.08
CA SER A 29 12.02 -13.18 14.18
C SER A 29 11.46 -12.15 13.21
N GLN A 30 12.01 -10.93 13.25
CA GLN A 30 11.64 -9.85 12.33
C GLN A 30 11.94 -10.20 10.87
N ASP A 31 13.12 -10.76 10.59
CA ASP A 31 13.49 -11.24 9.24
C ASP A 31 12.49 -12.27 8.70
N ALA A 32 12.01 -13.18 9.56
CA ALA A 32 10.99 -14.16 9.16
C ALA A 32 9.65 -13.48 8.86
N LYS A 33 9.22 -12.49 9.67
CA LYS A 33 8.00 -11.71 9.38
C LYS A 33 8.09 -10.99 8.05
N GLU A 34 9.21 -10.32 7.79
CA GLU A 34 9.45 -9.62 6.52
C GLU A 34 9.39 -10.58 5.33
N GLN A 35 10.08 -11.72 5.43
CA GLN A 35 10.09 -12.72 4.36
C GLN A 35 8.69 -13.30 4.10
N VAL A 36 7.95 -13.62 5.16
CA VAL A 36 6.59 -14.15 5.04
C VAL A 36 5.65 -13.11 4.41
N LEU A 37 5.72 -11.86 4.87
CA LEU A 37 4.87 -10.79 4.37
C LEU A 37 5.17 -10.46 2.91
N ALA A 38 6.45 -10.42 2.53
CA ALA A 38 6.87 -10.26 1.14
C ALA A 38 6.33 -11.39 0.24
N ASN A 39 6.35 -12.63 0.72
CA ASN A 39 5.76 -13.76 -0.01
C ASN A 39 4.25 -13.58 -0.21
N LEU A 40 3.52 -13.20 0.84
CA LEU A 40 2.09 -12.93 0.75
C LEU A 40 1.79 -11.79 -0.25
N ALA A 41 2.58 -10.71 -0.21
CA ALA A 41 2.44 -9.57 -1.12
C ALA A 41 2.69 -9.95 -2.59
N ASN A 42 3.67 -10.83 -2.84
CA ASN A 42 3.93 -11.40 -4.16
C ASN A 42 2.78 -12.31 -4.63
N PHE A 43 2.24 -13.16 -3.75
CA PHE A 43 1.09 -14.02 -4.09
C PHE A 43 -0.20 -13.24 -4.32
N ALA A 44 -0.34 -12.07 -3.71
CA ALA A 44 -1.42 -11.12 -3.95
C ALA A 44 -1.43 -10.55 -5.38
N TYR A 45 -0.42 -10.79 -6.21
CA TYR A 45 -0.45 -10.42 -7.63
C TYR A 45 -1.30 -11.38 -8.48
N ASP A 46 -1.44 -12.65 -8.08
CA ASP A 46 -2.18 -13.67 -8.84
C ASP A 46 -3.67 -13.72 -8.41
N PRO A 47 -4.62 -13.40 -9.31
CA PRO A 47 -6.05 -13.44 -9.00
C PRO A 47 -6.57 -14.79 -8.50
N SER A 48 -5.90 -15.89 -8.86
CA SER A 48 -6.26 -17.23 -8.41
C SER A 48 -5.98 -17.47 -6.91
N ASN A 49 -5.36 -16.50 -6.23
CA ASN A 49 -5.16 -16.49 -4.79
C ASN A 49 -6.19 -15.62 -4.04
N TYR A 50 -6.95 -14.76 -4.72
CA TYR A 50 -7.76 -13.73 -4.05
C TYR A 50 -8.79 -14.28 -3.08
N GLU A 51 -9.50 -15.34 -3.46
CA GLU A 51 -10.47 -15.99 -2.56
C GLU A 51 -9.80 -16.57 -1.31
N TYR A 52 -8.65 -17.22 -1.47
CA TYR A 52 -7.89 -17.76 -0.35
C TYR A 52 -7.34 -16.65 0.55
N LEU A 53 -6.80 -15.58 -0.01
CA LEU A 53 -6.26 -14.44 0.75
C LEU A 53 -7.36 -13.72 1.53
N ARG A 54 -8.58 -13.61 0.97
CA ARG A 54 -9.75 -13.13 1.71
C ARG A 54 -10.18 -14.09 2.82
N GLN A 55 -10.28 -15.38 2.52
CA GLN A 55 -10.64 -16.41 3.49
C GLN A 55 -9.68 -16.43 4.69
N LEU A 56 -8.39 -16.18 4.43
CA LEU A 56 -7.32 -16.14 5.42
C LEU A 56 -7.12 -14.76 6.06
N GLN A 57 -7.98 -13.78 5.76
CA GLN A 57 -7.91 -12.41 6.32
C GLN A 57 -6.55 -11.72 6.07
N VAL A 58 -5.90 -12.02 4.95
CA VAL A 58 -4.60 -11.42 4.60
C VAL A 58 -4.74 -9.91 4.31
N LEU A 59 -5.90 -9.46 3.83
CA LEU A 59 -6.16 -8.03 3.66
C LEU A 59 -6.13 -7.29 5.00
N ASP A 60 -6.75 -7.87 6.03
CA ASP A 60 -6.78 -7.29 7.37
C ASP A 60 -5.37 -7.32 7.99
N LEU A 61 -4.65 -8.43 7.81
CA LEU A 61 -3.24 -8.54 8.21
C LEU A 61 -2.38 -7.44 7.57
N PHE A 62 -2.53 -7.17 6.27
CA PHE A 62 -1.81 -6.07 5.63
C PHE A 62 -2.21 -4.70 6.19
N LEU A 63 -3.50 -4.45 6.40
CA LEU A 63 -3.97 -3.18 6.96
C LEU A 63 -3.41 -2.93 8.36
N ASP A 64 -3.46 -3.93 9.24
CA ASP A 64 -2.88 -3.85 10.60
C ASP A 64 -1.39 -3.55 10.54
N THR A 65 -0.68 -4.15 9.57
CA THR A 65 0.76 -3.98 9.39
C THR A 65 1.16 -2.56 8.90
N LEU A 66 0.25 -1.77 8.33
CA LEU A 66 0.56 -0.40 7.88
C LEU A 66 0.92 0.55 9.04
N SER A 67 0.58 0.19 10.28
CA SER A 67 0.87 0.98 11.49
C SER A 67 2.13 0.55 12.23
N GLU A 68 2.86 -0.44 11.70
CA GLU A 68 4.11 -0.92 12.31
C GLU A 68 5.25 0.09 12.14
N GLU A 69 6.23 0.06 13.05
CA GLU A 69 7.43 0.90 12.96
C GLU A 69 8.44 0.38 11.91
N ASN A 70 8.36 -0.90 11.55
CA ASN A 70 9.25 -1.52 10.58
C ASN A 70 8.86 -1.10 9.15
N GLU A 71 9.66 -0.22 8.55
CA GLU A 71 9.43 0.32 7.21
C GLU A 71 9.34 -0.77 6.12
N SER A 72 10.10 -1.87 6.24
CA SER A 72 10.04 -2.99 5.29
C SER A 72 8.72 -3.75 5.38
N LEU A 73 8.18 -3.95 6.59
CA LEU A 73 6.85 -4.54 6.76
C LEU A 73 5.76 -3.64 6.16
N VAL A 74 5.84 -2.33 6.41
CA VAL A 74 4.89 -1.36 5.83
C VAL A 74 4.96 -1.37 4.31
N GLU A 75 6.16 -1.39 3.71
CA GLU A 75 6.35 -1.46 2.26
C GLU A 75 5.70 -2.71 1.66
N PHE A 76 5.95 -3.89 2.23
CA PHE A 76 5.35 -5.13 1.73
C PHE A 76 3.83 -5.16 1.92
N ALA A 77 3.33 -4.63 3.04
CA ALA A 77 1.90 -4.57 3.30
C ALA A 77 1.16 -3.68 2.30
N ILE A 78 1.64 -2.46 2.06
CA ILE A 78 1.01 -1.56 1.08
C ILE A 78 1.14 -2.09 -0.35
N GLY A 79 2.26 -2.73 -0.68
CA GLY A 79 2.46 -3.42 -1.96
C GLY A 79 1.45 -4.56 -2.17
N GLY A 80 1.23 -5.37 -1.13
CA GLY A 80 0.23 -6.44 -1.12
C GLY A 80 -1.20 -5.91 -1.32
N LEU A 81 -1.58 -4.84 -0.62
CA LEU A 81 -2.88 -4.18 -0.80
C LEU A 81 -3.04 -3.60 -2.20
N CYS A 82 -2.00 -2.96 -2.74
CA CYS A 82 -1.98 -2.43 -4.10
C CYS A 82 -2.24 -3.54 -5.13
N ASN A 83 -1.59 -4.70 -4.98
CA ASN A 83 -1.78 -5.86 -5.85
C ASN A 83 -3.21 -6.42 -5.77
N LEU A 84 -3.81 -6.46 -4.57
CA LEU A 84 -5.16 -6.97 -4.35
C LEU A 84 -6.26 -6.05 -4.88
N CYS A 85 -5.98 -4.74 -4.99
CA CYS A 85 -6.96 -3.74 -5.40
C CYS A 85 -7.43 -3.84 -6.87
N ALA A 86 -6.80 -4.68 -7.69
CA ALA A 86 -7.31 -4.98 -9.03
C ALA A 86 -8.71 -5.65 -8.99
N ASP A 87 -9.04 -6.36 -7.90
CA ASP A 87 -10.35 -6.97 -7.72
C ASP A 87 -11.34 -6.07 -6.97
N ARG A 88 -12.60 -6.10 -7.40
CA ARG A 88 -13.66 -5.29 -6.80
C ARG A 88 -13.97 -5.72 -5.36
N ALA A 89 -14.05 -7.02 -5.08
CA ALA A 89 -14.39 -7.48 -3.74
C ALA A 89 -13.30 -7.12 -2.72
N ASN A 90 -12.02 -7.17 -3.13
CA ASN A 90 -10.90 -6.70 -2.31
C ASN A 90 -10.98 -5.20 -2.01
N ARG A 91 -11.28 -4.35 -3.02
CA ARG A 91 -11.48 -2.91 -2.80
C ARG A 91 -12.61 -2.62 -1.82
N GLU A 92 -13.76 -3.27 -2.01
CA GLU A 92 -14.91 -3.13 -1.10
C GLU A 92 -14.61 -3.64 0.32
N HIS A 93 -13.73 -4.63 0.47
CA HIS A 93 -13.23 -5.06 1.77
C HIS A 93 -12.37 -3.98 2.44
N ILE A 94 -11.35 -3.48 1.73
CA ILE A 94 -10.43 -2.43 2.24
C ILE A 94 -11.20 -1.17 2.68
N LEU A 95 -12.17 -0.74 1.88
CA LEU A 95 -13.00 0.43 2.20
C LEU A 95 -13.85 0.20 3.45
N ARG A 96 -14.49 -0.96 3.59
CA ARG A 96 -15.30 -1.30 4.76
C ARG A 96 -14.49 -1.51 6.03
N ALA A 97 -13.25 -1.98 5.89
CA ALA A 97 -12.30 -2.15 6.98
C ALA A 97 -11.69 -0.83 7.47
N GLY A 98 -12.05 0.31 6.87
CA GLY A 98 -11.49 1.61 7.25
C GLY A 98 -10.03 1.78 6.81
N GLY A 99 -9.64 1.20 5.67
CA GLY A 99 -8.26 1.25 5.20
C GLY A 99 -7.80 2.61 4.66
N VAL A 100 -8.71 3.52 4.32
CA VAL A 100 -8.36 4.81 3.68
C VAL A 100 -7.43 5.67 4.53
N PRO A 101 -7.68 5.90 5.85
CA PRO A 101 -6.75 6.61 6.71
C PRO A 101 -5.37 5.95 6.76
N LEU A 102 -5.30 4.63 6.95
CA LEU A 102 -4.04 3.87 7.04
C LEU A 102 -3.21 4.02 5.76
N ILE A 103 -3.84 3.88 4.60
CA ILE A 103 -3.20 4.05 3.29
C ILE A 103 -2.78 5.51 3.06
N THR A 104 -3.56 6.47 3.55
CA THR A 104 -3.23 7.89 3.44
C THR A 104 -2.01 8.25 4.28
N ASP A 105 -1.86 7.65 5.46
CA ASP A 105 -0.69 7.87 6.33
C ASP A 105 0.60 7.41 5.64
N CYS A 106 0.55 6.33 4.84
CA CYS A 106 1.67 5.87 4.03
C CYS A 106 2.18 6.91 3.02
N LEU A 107 1.40 7.93 2.64
CA LEU A 107 1.87 9.02 1.78
C LEU A 107 2.98 9.87 2.45
N SER A 108 3.11 9.81 3.77
CA SER A 108 4.16 10.52 4.52
C SER A 108 5.43 9.68 4.71
N SER A 109 5.48 8.46 4.16
CA SER A 109 6.63 7.56 4.31
C SER A 109 7.91 8.16 3.70
N PRO A 110 9.08 7.95 4.33
CA PRO A 110 10.36 8.31 3.72
C PRO A 110 10.75 7.36 2.57
N ASN A 111 10.10 6.20 2.45
CA ASN A 111 10.34 5.20 1.41
C ASN A 111 9.49 5.50 0.16
N GLU A 112 10.14 5.75 -0.97
CA GLU A 112 9.46 6.11 -2.21
C GLU A 112 8.55 5.01 -2.77
N GLU A 113 8.90 3.73 -2.64
CA GLU A 113 8.07 2.60 -3.11
C GLU A 113 6.80 2.46 -2.27
N THR A 114 6.88 2.75 -0.97
CA THR A 114 5.70 2.83 -0.08
C THR A 114 4.76 3.93 -0.56
N VAL A 115 5.28 5.12 -0.85
CA VAL A 115 4.46 6.25 -1.35
C VAL A 115 3.85 5.93 -2.72
N LEU A 116 4.62 5.35 -3.65
CA LEU A 116 4.12 4.94 -4.97
C LEU A 116 2.97 3.94 -4.86
N SER A 117 3.13 2.93 -3.99
CA SER A 117 2.10 1.92 -3.74
C SER A 117 0.85 2.53 -3.09
N ALA A 118 1.03 3.46 -2.15
CA ALA A 118 -0.08 4.17 -1.51
C ALA A 118 -0.88 5.02 -2.52
N VAL A 119 -0.21 5.84 -3.34
CA VAL A 119 -0.87 6.64 -4.39
C VAL A 119 -1.67 5.73 -5.34
N THR A 120 -1.04 4.64 -5.81
CA THR A 120 -1.68 3.70 -6.74
C THR A 120 -2.88 3.00 -6.10
N THR A 121 -2.77 2.61 -4.83
CA THR A 121 -3.86 2.00 -4.06
C THR A 121 -5.04 2.97 -3.95
N LEU A 122 -4.80 4.25 -3.62
CA LEU A 122 -5.85 5.27 -3.56
C LEU A 122 -6.55 5.47 -4.92
N MET A 123 -5.82 5.39 -6.03
CA MET A 123 -6.41 5.44 -7.39
C MET A 123 -7.35 4.25 -7.63
N TYR A 124 -6.93 3.03 -7.32
CA TYR A 124 -7.79 1.85 -7.47
C TYR A 124 -9.05 1.91 -6.61
N LEU A 125 -8.93 2.38 -5.37
CA LEU A 125 -10.06 2.56 -4.46
C LEU A 125 -11.03 3.63 -4.96
N SER A 126 -10.52 4.66 -5.63
CA SER A 126 -11.32 5.76 -6.21
C SER A 126 -11.99 5.39 -7.54
N ALA A 127 -11.68 4.23 -8.13
CA ALA A 127 -12.21 3.84 -9.42
C ALA A 127 -13.75 3.61 -9.39
N PRO A 128 -14.44 3.74 -10.54
CA PRO A 128 -15.90 3.66 -10.61
C PRO A 128 -16.46 2.36 -10.00
N GLY A 129 -17.55 2.50 -9.23
CA GLY A 129 -18.25 1.38 -8.59
C GLY A 129 -17.92 1.16 -7.12
N SER A 130 -16.90 1.82 -6.57
CA SER A 130 -16.49 1.70 -5.16
C SER A 130 -17.34 2.49 -4.15
N GLY A 131 -18.41 3.18 -4.58
CA GLY A 131 -19.16 4.11 -3.72
C GLY A 131 -18.45 5.47 -3.57
N LEU A 132 -19.14 6.46 -2.97
CA LEU A 132 -18.57 7.80 -2.77
C LEU A 132 -17.75 7.82 -1.48
N HIS A 133 -16.43 7.84 -1.60
CA HIS A 133 -15.49 7.97 -0.49
C HIS A 133 -14.75 9.31 -0.59
N PRO A 134 -15.32 10.41 -0.05
CA PRO A 134 -14.72 11.74 -0.17
C PRO A 134 -13.33 11.83 0.49
N GLU A 135 -13.06 10.95 1.47
CA GLU A 135 -11.76 10.81 2.14
C GLU A 135 -10.61 10.51 1.17
N LEU A 136 -10.87 9.76 0.10
CA LEU A 136 -9.86 9.42 -0.93
C LEU A 136 -9.32 10.67 -1.64
N THR A 137 -10.09 11.76 -1.66
CA THR A 137 -9.70 13.05 -2.27
C THR A 137 -9.80 14.18 -1.26
N ALA A 138 -9.61 13.85 0.02
CA ALA A 138 -9.56 14.85 1.09
C ALA A 138 -8.42 15.85 0.85
N LEU A 139 -8.58 17.06 1.38
CA LEU A 139 -7.63 18.16 1.20
C LEU A 139 -6.16 17.75 1.45
N PRO A 140 -5.80 17.01 2.53
CA PRO A 140 -4.40 16.59 2.74
C PRO A 140 -3.86 15.69 1.63
N VAL A 141 -4.69 14.77 1.11
CA VAL A 141 -4.33 13.87 0.00
C VAL A 141 -4.03 14.70 -1.25
N VAL A 142 -4.93 15.62 -1.61
CA VAL A 142 -4.75 16.49 -2.80
C VAL A 142 -3.50 17.36 -2.64
N GLN A 143 -3.21 17.86 -1.44
CA GLN A 143 -1.97 18.61 -1.16
C GLN A 143 -0.71 17.76 -1.31
N CYS A 144 -0.73 16.49 -0.88
CA CYS A 144 0.35 15.55 -1.14
C CYS A 144 0.55 15.34 -2.64
N MET A 145 -0.51 15.13 -3.42
CA MET A 145 -0.40 14.95 -4.87
C MET A 145 0.16 16.20 -5.57
N LEU A 146 -0.29 17.39 -5.17
CA LEU A 146 0.29 18.65 -5.66
C LEU A 146 1.79 18.72 -5.42
N ARG A 147 2.25 18.30 -4.24
CA ARG A 147 3.67 18.25 -3.91
C ARG A 147 4.41 17.19 -4.73
N PHE A 148 3.85 15.99 -4.84
CA PHE A 148 4.45 14.88 -5.58
C PHE A 148 4.54 15.16 -7.08
N SER A 149 3.64 15.96 -7.64
CA SER A 149 3.72 16.46 -9.02
C SER A 149 4.97 17.32 -9.31
N LEU A 150 5.68 17.75 -8.27
CA LEU A 150 6.95 18.49 -8.37
C LEU A 150 8.16 17.60 -8.06
N SER A 151 7.97 16.30 -7.83
CA SER A 151 9.05 15.37 -7.49
C SER A 151 10.02 15.16 -8.65
N ALA A 152 11.30 14.95 -8.32
CA ALA A 152 12.32 14.52 -9.27
C ALA A 152 12.08 13.07 -9.74
N ASN A 153 11.49 12.22 -8.90
CA ASN A 153 11.09 10.87 -9.27
C ASN A 153 9.96 10.92 -10.31
N THR A 154 10.27 10.51 -11.54
CA THR A 154 9.33 10.56 -12.67
C THR A 154 8.12 9.67 -12.48
N ARG A 155 8.24 8.49 -11.83
CA ARG A 155 7.08 7.63 -11.55
C ARG A 155 6.10 8.32 -10.62
N LEU A 156 6.62 8.85 -9.50
CA LEU A 156 5.80 9.51 -8.50
C LEU A 156 5.15 10.78 -9.05
N ARG A 157 5.91 11.60 -9.79
CA ARG A 157 5.40 12.79 -10.47
C ARG A 157 4.25 12.46 -11.42
N ASN A 158 4.42 11.44 -12.26
CA ASN A 158 3.40 11.06 -13.24
C ASN A 158 2.14 10.52 -12.56
N LEU A 159 2.26 9.65 -11.55
CA LEU A 159 1.10 9.16 -10.79
C LEU A 159 0.35 10.30 -10.10
N ALA A 160 1.06 11.26 -9.53
CA ALA A 160 0.43 12.42 -8.90
C ALA A 160 -0.33 13.29 -9.90
N HIS A 161 0.20 13.49 -11.12
CA HIS A 161 -0.53 14.19 -12.18
C HIS A 161 -1.80 13.44 -12.58
N ILE A 162 -1.72 12.13 -12.82
CA ILE A 162 -2.88 11.30 -13.15
C ILE A 162 -3.92 11.37 -12.03
N PHE A 163 -3.49 11.29 -10.76
CA PHE A 163 -4.38 11.40 -9.62
C PHE A 163 -5.16 12.73 -9.62
N LEU A 164 -4.46 13.84 -9.82
CA LEU A 164 -5.04 15.18 -9.83
C LEU A 164 -5.99 15.41 -11.02
N GLU A 165 -5.71 14.79 -12.16
CA GLU A 165 -6.50 14.95 -13.39
C GLU A 165 -7.75 14.07 -13.40
N ASP A 166 -7.61 12.80 -13.01
CA ASP A 166 -8.66 11.80 -13.20
C ASP A 166 -9.57 11.65 -11.97
N TYR A 167 -9.09 12.00 -10.77
CA TYR A 167 -9.80 11.72 -9.51
C TYR A 167 -10.18 12.98 -8.72
N CYS A 168 -9.60 14.14 -9.02
CA CYS A 168 -9.91 15.39 -8.33
C CYS A 168 -10.72 16.34 -9.22
N SER A 169 -11.69 17.05 -8.63
CA SER A 169 -12.34 18.16 -9.33
C SER A 169 -11.42 19.39 -9.41
N PRO A 170 -11.56 20.25 -10.44
CA PRO A 170 -10.80 21.50 -10.53
C PRO A 170 -10.94 22.40 -9.29
N ALA A 171 -12.10 22.38 -8.63
CA ALA A 171 -12.36 23.13 -7.41
C ALA A 171 -11.52 22.60 -6.23
N GLN A 172 -11.45 21.29 -6.03
CA GLN A 172 -10.61 20.67 -5.00
C GLN A 172 -9.13 21.02 -5.20
N VAL A 173 -8.66 20.93 -6.45
CA VAL A 173 -7.26 21.25 -6.78
C VAL A 173 -6.96 22.74 -6.54
N ALA A 174 -7.86 23.64 -6.93
CA ALA A 174 -7.70 25.08 -6.71
C ALA A 174 -7.69 25.42 -5.21
N GLU A 175 -8.59 24.84 -4.43
CA GLU A 175 -8.63 24.99 -2.98
C GLU A 175 -7.32 24.52 -2.33
N ALA A 176 -6.86 23.31 -2.69
CA ALA A 176 -5.63 22.73 -2.15
C ALA A 176 -4.40 23.60 -2.43
N ARG A 177 -4.28 24.15 -3.66
CA ARG A 177 -3.20 25.08 -4.03
C ARG A 177 -3.23 26.35 -3.20
N SER A 178 -4.41 26.94 -3.00
CA SER A 178 -4.55 28.18 -2.21
C SER A 178 -4.13 27.99 -0.76
N ARG A 179 -4.51 26.87 -0.13
CA ARG A 179 -4.19 26.57 1.27
C ARG A 179 -2.74 26.13 1.47
N GLN A 180 -2.13 25.44 0.50
CA GLN A 180 -0.72 25.05 0.55
C GLN A 180 0.21 26.27 0.53
N ALA A 181 -0.14 27.32 -0.21
CA ALA A 181 0.58 28.59 -0.19
C ALA A 181 0.52 29.29 1.19
N HIS A 182 -0.44 28.93 2.04
CA HIS A 182 -0.60 29.46 3.40
C HIS A 182 0.03 28.58 4.49
N SER A 183 0.47 27.36 4.18
CA SER A 183 0.98 26.37 5.16
C SER A 183 2.40 25.88 4.86
N ALA A 184 3.31 26.77 4.45
CA ALA A 184 4.67 26.45 4.00
C ALA A 184 5.64 25.92 5.10
N LEU A 185 5.22 25.00 5.97
CA LEU A 185 6.04 24.35 6.99
C LEU A 185 5.63 22.88 7.17
N GLY A 186 6.55 21.94 6.94
CA GLY A 186 6.68 20.85 7.93
C GLY A 186 6.80 19.39 7.49
N ILE A 187 6.57 19.00 6.24
CA ILE A 187 6.83 17.60 5.82
C ILE A 187 8.03 17.63 4.86
N PRO A 188 9.11 16.84 5.04
CA PRO A 188 10.21 16.76 4.08
C PRO A 188 9.83 15.91 2.84
N LEU A 189 10.48 16.14 1.70
CA LEU A 189 10.36 15.22 0.56
C LEU A 189 11.10 13.92 0.90
N PRO A 190 10.62 12.74 0.47
CA PRO A 190 11.38 11.49 0.55
C PRO A 190 12.78 11.68 -0.01
N ARG A 191 13.78 11.05 0.61
CA ARG A 191 15.17 11.17 0.17
C ARG A 191 15.34 10.31 -1.08
N ALA A 192 15.72 10.94 -2.19
CA ALA A 192 16.21 10.20 -3.36
C ALA A 192 17.52 9.50 -2.99
N GLU A 193 17.60 8.18 -3.16
CA GLU A 193 18.87 7.47 -3.07
C GLU A 193 19.80 8.03 -4.17
N ALA A 194 20.96 8.54 -3.74
CA ALA A 194 21.99 8.97 -4.67
C ALA A 194 22.49 7.77 -5.47
N PRO A 195 22.72 7.90 -6.79
CA PRO A 195 23.29 6.81 -7.56
C PRO A 195 24.65 6.43 -6.97
N GLN A 196 24.80 5.17 -6.58
CA GLN A 196 26.09 4.59 -6.21
C GLN A 196 27.03 4.77 -7.42
N GLN A 197 28.08 5.56 -7.23
CA GLN A 197 29.14 5.69 -8.23
C GLN A 197 29.93 4.38 -8.31
N PRO A 198 30.42 4.02 -9.52
CA PRO A 198 31.05 2.73 -9.78
C PRO A 198 32.36 2.51 -9.03
#